data_AF-A0A1I3F0Z4-F1
#
_entry.id   AF-A0A1I3F0Z4-F1
#
_cell.length_a   1.000
_cell.length_b   1.000
_cell.length_c   1.000
_cell.angle_alpha   90.00
_cell.angle_beta   90.00
_cell.angle_gamma   90.00
#
_symmetry.space_group_name_H-M   'P 1'
#
loop_
_entity.id
_entity.type
_entity.pdbx_description
1 polymer ?
#
loop_
_entity_poly.entity_id
_entity_poly.type
_entity_poly.pdbx_seq_one_letter_code
_entity_poly.pdbx_strand_id
1 'polypeptide(L)'
;MSPERFWELVETLDGVADDTTTPALDRMLRDHGEGENFLDLVEEHVERILERCEVPASHQGDTAEWIAAAVIAAGRAEHDRVLLSGAALVPDDWAWAEAENLLVAGAAHDQDTPLPGSLLGLTLEWKTTDLPADMESTFDPRLDRAGDDPRHGRTITHDPAWAEAVLRLDADPEFHRRRASIGDVGLHLKVREAEEMELTPWPSEDQVDDVVLSVPVAAFTAKDRVDVYVRAVAELVLTVQETLGRD
;
A
#
# COMPACT_ATOMS: atom_id res chain seq x y z
N MET A 1 1.80 9.12 -18.64
CA MET A 1 1.64 7.94 -19.53
C MET A 1 1.27 8.40 -20.95
N SER A 2 1.60 7.65 -22.02
CA SER A 2 1.11 7.99 -23.38
C SER A 2 -0.29 7.41 -23.66
N PRO A 3 -1.10 8.00 -24.55
CA PRO A 3 -2.42 7.48 -24.89
C PRO A 3 -2.40 6.04 -25.40
N GLU A 4 -1.42 5.68 -26.22
CA GLU A 4 -1.27 4.32 -26.75
C GLU A 4 -0.99 3.31 -25.63
N ARG A 5 -0.13 3.68 -24.67
CA ARG A 5 0.21 2.83 -23.52
C ARG A 5 -1.00 2.57 -22.62
N PHE A 6 -1.82 3.60 -22.38
CA PHE A 6 -3.05 3.46 -21.61
C PHE A 6 -3.99 2.41 -22.24
N TRP A 7 -4.21 2.51 -23.56
CA TRP A 7 -5.09 1.55 -24.25
C TRP A 7 -4.52 0.15 -24.32
N GLU A 8 -3.20 -0.01 -24.47
CA GLU A 8 -2.53 -1.33 -24.35
C GLU A 8 -2.74 -1.97 -22.98
N LEU A 9 -2.76 -1.18 -21.90
CA LEU A 9 -3.04 -1.66 -20.55
C LEU A 9 -4.52 -2.04 -20.38
N VAL A 10 -5.44 -1.22 -20.88
CA VAL A 10 -6.89 -1.52 -20.88
C VAL A 10 -7.20 -2.79 -21.67
N GLU A 11 -6.52 -3.05 -22.78
CA GLU A 11 -6.69 -4.27 -23.58
C GLU A 11 -6.43 -5.56 -22.78
N THR A 12 -5.66 -5.49 -21.69
CA THR A 12 -5.42 -6.64 -20.80
C THR A 12 -6.65 -7.07 -20.01
N LEU A 13 -7.66 -6.22 -19.93
CA LEU A 13 -8.93 -6.48 -19.25
C LEU A 13 -9.87 -7.37 -20.09
N ASP A 14 -9.57 -7.61 -21.38
CA ASP A 14 -10.40 -8.42 -22.28
C ASP A 14 -11.90 -8.04 -22.27
N GLY A 15 -12.17 -6.74 -22.12
CA GLY A 15 -13.52 -6.18 -22.10
C GLY A 15 -14.19 -6.09 -20.72
N VAL A 16 -13.59 -6.61 -19.66
CA VAL A 16 -14.19 -6.67 -18.31
C VAL A 16 -13.15 -6.36 -17.24
N ALA A 17 -13.47 -5.42 -16.34
CA ALA A 17 -12.66 -5.13 -15.15
C ALA A 17 -13.22 -5.88 -13.94
N ASP A 18 -12.90 -7.18 -13.82
CA ASP A 18 -13.35 -8.05 -12.73
C ASP A 18 -12.18 -8.44 -11.80
N ASP A 19 -12.49 -9.26 -10.80
CA ASP A 19 -11.52 -9.82 -9.85
C ASP A 19 -10.47 -10.75 -10.50
N THR A 20 -10.63 -11.11 -11.77
CA THR A 20 -9.70 -11.97 -12.51
C THR A 20 -8.71 -11.16 -13.34
N THR A 21 -9.19 -10.13 -14.04
CA THR A 21 -8.39 -9.35 -14.99
C THR A 21 -7.64 -8.20 -14.33
N THR A 22 -8.29 -7.52 -13.37
CA THR A 22 -7.73 -6.33 -12.68
C THR A 22 -6.41 -6.64 -11.94
N PRO A 23 -6.25 -7.77 -11.23
CA PRO A 23 -4.98 -8.09 -10.57
C PRO A 23 -3.78 -8.25 -11.52
N ALA A 24 -4.04 -8.60 -12.79
CA ALA A 24 -2.99 -8.69 -13.79
C ALA A 24 -2.56 -7.30 -14.27
N LEU A 25 -3.53 -6.41 -14.52
CA LEU A 25 -3.30 -5.00 -14.81
C LEU A 25 -2.51 -4.31 -13.69
N ASP A 26 -2.93 -4.49 -12.43
CA ASP A 26 -2.24 -3.93 -11.25
C ASP A 26 -0.78 -4.34 -11.17
N ARG A 27 -0.47 -5.60 -11.49
CA ARG A 27 0.92 -6.07 -11.51
C ARG A 27 1.73 -5.34 -12.57
N MET A 28 1.16 -5.14 -13.77
CA MET A 28 1.83 -4.42 -14.84
C MET A 28 2.04 -2.95 -14.50
N LEU A 29 1.04 -2.29 -13.91
CA LEU A 29 1.15 -0.91 -13.44
C LEU A 29 2.24 -0.78 -12.37
N ARG A 30 2.32 -1.74 -11.44
CA ARG A 30 3.34 -1.79 -10.40
C ARG A 30 4.75 -1.98 -10.95
N ASP A 31 4.93 -2.95 -11.84
CA ASP A 31 6.25 -3.28 -12.40
C ASP A 31 6.87 -2.09 -13.15
N HIS A 32 6.05 -1.11 -13.56
CA HIS A 32 6.47 0.06 -14.31
C HIS A 32 6.29 1.40 -13.58
N GLY A 33 5.74 1.42 -12.36
CA GLY A 33 5.47 2.67 -11.62
C GLY A 33 4.45 3.58 -12.33
N GLU A 34 3.45 2.98 -12.97
CA GLU A 34 2.50 3.65 -13.87
C GLU A 34 1.11 3.89 -13.23
N GLY A 35 0.91 3.51 -11.97
CA GLY A 35 -0.39 3.49 -11.28
C GLY A 35 -1.14 4.83 -11.24
N GLU A 36 -0.57 5.88 -10.66
CA GLU A 36 -1.19 7.22 -10.59
C GLU A 36 -1.53 7.76 -11.98
N ASN A 37 -0.56 7.71 -12.91
CA ASN A 37 -0.76 8.17 -14.28
C ASN A 37 -1.87 7.41 -15.02
N PHE A 38 -2.10 6.15 -14.67
CA PHE A 38 -3.17 5.34 -15.24
C PHE A 38 -4.53 5.78 -14.68
N LEU A 39 -4.62 5.96 -13.36
CA LEU A 39 -5.84 6.43 -12.69
C LEU A 39 -6.28 7.81 -13.17
N ASP A 40 -5.35 8.77 -13.27
CA ASP A 40 -5.63 10.10 -13.81
C ASP A 40 -6.31 10.03 -15.19
N LEU A 41 -5.84 9.11 -16.04
CA LEU A 41 -6.40 8.90 -17.38
C LEU A 41 -7.76 8.18 -17.33
N VAL A 42 -7.94 7.20 -16.44
CA VAL A 42 -9.26 6.57 -16.23
C VAL A 42 -10.28 7.62 -15.81
N GLU A 43 -9.94 8.48 -14.84
CA GLU A 43 -10.80 9.57 -14.35
C GLU A 43 -11.15 10.55 -15.49
N GLU A 44 -10.15 11.01 -16.26
CA GLU A 44 -10.37 11.88 -17.43
C GLU A 44 -11.34 11.26 -18.45
N HIS A 45 -11.24 9.95 -18.68
CA HIS A 45 -12.13 9.22 -19.58
C HIS A 45 -13.54 9.05 -19.01
N VAL A 46 -13.67 8.76 -17.72
CA VAL A 46 -14.96 8.66 -17.02
C VAL A 46 -15.69 10.00 -17.08
N GLU A 47 -15.04 11.09 -16.69
CA GLU A 47 -15.61 12.44 -16.75
C GLU A 47 -16.11 12.77 -18.16
N ARG A 48 -15.29 12.50 -19.17
CA ARG A 48 -15.64 12.76 -20.58
C ARG A 48 -16.87 11.97 -21.03
N ILE A 49 -17.01 10.71 -20.60
CA ILE A 49 -18.20 9.90 -20.90
C ILE A 49 -19.43 10.52 -20.23
N LEU A 50 -19.33 10.86 -18.94
CA LEU A 50 -20.44 11.37 -18.14
C LEU A 50 -20.88 12.80 -18.54
N GLU A 51 -19.97 13.62 -19.05
CA GLU A 51 -20.31 14.92 -19.63
C GLU A 51 -21.07 14.79 -20.96
N ARG A 52 -20.83 13.71 -21.70
CA ARG A 52 -21.30 13.54 -23.08
C ARG A 52 -22.54 12.67 -23.21
N CYS A 53 -22.74 11.74 -22.29
CA CYS A 53 -23.77 10.70 -22.35
C CYS A 53 -24.79 10.87 -21.22
N GLU A 54 -26.05 10.54 -21.48
CA GLU A 54 -27.08 10.56 -20.44
C GLU A 54 -27.02 9.28 -19.59
N VAL A 55 -27.05 9.42 -18.27
CA VAL A 55 -27.11 8.28 -17.35
C VAL A 55 -28.55 8.11 -16.84
N PRO A 56 -29.11 6.88 -16.87
CA PRO A 56 -30.45 6.64 -16.34
C PRO A 56 -30.57 7.08 -14.88
N ALA A 57 -31.71 7.69 -14.53
CA ALA A 57 -31.96 8.19 -13.17
C ALA A 57 -31.84 7.11 -12.08
N SER A 58 -31.98 5.83 -12.43
CA SER A 58 -31.81 4.70 -11.52
C SER A 58 -30.36 4.33 -11.19
N HIS A 59 -29.38 4.89 -11.91
CA HIS A 59 -27.95 4.54 -11.84
C HIS A 59 -27.04 5.78 -11.78
N GLN A 60 -27.48 6.84 -11.11
CA GLN A 60 -26.68 8.06 -10.88
C GLN A 60 -25.67 7.89 -9.72
N GLY A 61 -24.78 8.88 -9.54
CA GLY A 61 -23.72 8.84 -8.53
C GLY A 61 -22.64 7.83 -8.89
N ASP A 62 -22.11 7.12 -7.91
CA ASP A 62 -21.01 6.15 -8.06
C ASP A 62 -21.31 5.08 -9.13
N THR A 63 -22.57 4.65 -9.25
CA THR A 63 -22.98 3.68 -10.28
C THR A 63 -22.79 4.21 -11.70
N ALA A 64 -22.89 5.53 -11.91
CA ALA A 64 -22.62 6.15 -13.21
C ALA A 64 -21.14 6.01 -13.59
N GLU A 65 -20.25 6.22 -12.62
CA GLU A 65 -18.81 6.08 -12.79
C GLU A 65 -18.44 4.63 -13.09
N TRP A 66 -19.09 3.66 -12.44
CA TRP A 66 -18.86 2.24 -12.72
C TRP A 66 -19.30 1.85 -14.12
N ILE A 67 -20.44 2.39 -14.61
CA ILE A 67 -20.87 2.16 -15.99
C ILE A 67 -19.88 2.78 -16.97
N ALA A 68 -19.38 4.00 -16.70
CA ALA A 68 -18.36 4.63 -17.55
C ALA A 68 -17.02 3.87 -17.52
N ALA A 69 -16.61 3.35 -16.37
CA ALA A 69 -15.44 2.48 -16.23
C ALA A 69 -15.59 1.20 -17.05
N ALA A 70 -16.78 0.60 -17.07
CA ALA A 70 -17.06 -0.57 -17.90
C ALA A 70 -16.96 -0.27 -19.41
N VAL A 71 -17.36 0.92 -19.84
CA VAL A 71 -17.15 1.39 -21.22
C VAL A 71 -15.66 1.48 -21.56
N ILE A 72 -14.84 1.96 -20.63
CA ILE A 72 -13.38 2.00 -20.79
C ILE A 72 -12.81 0.58 -20.85
N ALA A 73 -13.21 -0.30 -19.93
CA ALA A 73 -12.77 -1.70 -19.89
C ALA A 73 -13.12 -2.47 -21.18
N ALA A 74 -14.22 -2.13 -21.84
CA ALA A 74 -14.61 -2.65 -23.16
C ALA A 74 -13.62 -2.29 -24.29
N GLY A 75 -12.69 -1.37 -24.04
CA GLY A 75 -11.58 -1.01 -24.91
C GLY A 75 -11.83 0.21 -25.79
N ARG A 76 -10.76 0.66 -26.45
CA ARG A 76 -10.71 1.93 -27.19
C ARG A 76 -11.82 2.10 -28.22
N ALA A 77 -12.07 1.06 -29.02
CA ALA A 77 -13.06 1.12 -30.10
C ALA A 77 -14.46 1.40 -29.56
N GLU A 78 -14.78 0.83 -28.41
CA GLU A 78 -16.09 0.91 -27.79
C GLU A 78 -16.27 2.23 -27.03
N HIS A 79 -15.24 2.64 -26.28
CA HIS A 79 -15.15 4.00 -25.72
C HIS A 79 -15.39 5.08 -26.80
N ASP A 80 -14.67 5.01 -27.92
CA ASP A 80 -14.79 6.00 -29.00
C ASP A 80 -16.18 5.97 -29.65
N ARG A 81 -16.77 4.78 -29.82
CA ARG A 81 -18.13 4.60 -30.33
C ARG A 81 -19.16 5.26 -29.41
N VAL A 82 -19.05 5.07 -28.10
CA VAL A 82 -19.95 5.66 -27.10
C VAL A 82 -19.84 7.19 -27.14
N LEU A 83 -18.63 7.74 -27.05
CA LEU A 83 -18.41 9.20 -27.09
C LEU A 83 -18.91 9.85 -28.38
N LEU A 84 -18.70 9.20 -29.53
CA LEU A 84 -19.19 9.69 -30.81
C LEU A 84 -20.73 9.70 -30.88
N SER A 85 -21.37 8.70 -30.27
CA SER A 85 -22.84 8.62 -30.24
C SER A 85 -23.45 9.68 -29.33
N GLY A 86 -22.84 9.92 -28.16
CA GLY A 86 -23.43 10.72 -27.07
C GLY A 86 -24.82 10.24 -26.63
N ALA A 87 -25.15 8.97 -26.92
CA ALA A 87 -26.42 8.38 -26.54
C ALA A 87 -26.46 8.08 -25.03
N ALA A 88 -27.65 7.80 -24.51
CA ALA A 88 -27.79 7.35 -23.13
C ALA A 88 -27.01 6.04 -22.90
N LEU A 89 -26.33 5.95 -21.76
CA LEU A 89 -25.70 4.71 -21.32
C LEU A 89 -26.80 3.73 -20.93
N VAL A 90 -26.76 2.53 -21.52
CA VAL A 90 -27.69 1.43 -21.21
C VAL A 90 -26.95 0.46 -20.28
N PRO A 91 -27.24 0.40 -18.97
CA PRO A 91 -26.47 -0.40 -18.02
C PRO A 91 -26.39 -1.88 -18.38
N ASP A 92 -27.45 -2.45 -18.96
CA ASP A 92 -27.51 -3.87 -19.34
C ASP A 92 -26.53 -4.24 -20.47
N ASP A 93 -25.99 -3.27 -21.19
CA ASP A 93 -24.99 -3.49 -22.25
C ASP A 93 -23.56 -3.63 -21.69
N TRP A 94 -23.34 -3.36 -20.40
CA TRP A 94 -22.00 -3.26 -19.79
C TRP A 94 -21.80 -4.18 -18.59
N ALA A 95 -20.60 -4.72 -18.44
CA ALA A 95 -20.18 -5.48 -17.26
C ALA A 95 -19.74 -4.54 -16.11
N TRP A 96 -20.66 -3.70 -15.62
CA TRP A 96 -20.32 -2.59 -14.71
C TRP A 96 -20.32 -2.95 -13.22
N ALA A 97 -20.90 -4.08 -12.83
CA ALA A 97 -21.08 -4.44 -11.41
C ALA A 97 -19.75 -4.53 -10.63
N GLU A 98 -18.66 -4.87 -11.31
CA GLU A 98 -17.31 -4.98 -10.73
C GLU A 98 -16.34 -3.94 -11.31
N ALA A 99 -16.81 -3.05 -12.20
CA ALA A 99 -15.94 -2.09 -12.88
C ALA A 99 -15.36 -1.00 -11.97
N GLU A 100 -15.83 -0.90 -10.72
CA GLU A 100 -15.15 -0.21 -9.61
C GLU A 100 -13.67 -0.63 -9.52
N ASN A 101 -13.36 -1.90 -9.78
CA ASN A 101 -12.00 -2.44 -9.76
C ASN A 101 -11.06 -1.67 -10.69
N LEU A 102 -11.55 -1.15 -11.83
CA LEU A 102 -10.75 -0.32 -12.74
C LEU A 102 -10.46 1.07 -12.16
N LEU A 103 -11.40 1.65 -11.41
CA LEU A 103 -11.27 2.98 -10.81
C LEU A 103 -10.25 3.01 -9.66
N VAL A 104 -9.88 1.84 -9.15
CA VAL A 104 -8.86 1.68 -8.10
C VAL A 104 -7.62 0.93 -8.60
N ALA A 105 -7.58 0.54 -9.88
CA ALA A 105 -6.45 -0.16 -10.47
C ALA A 105 -5.22 0.77 -10.51
N GLY A 106 -4.16 0.40 -9.80
CA GLY A 106 -2.98 1.25 -9.61
C GLY A 106 -3.07 2.23 -8.44
N ALA A 107 -4.17 2.30 -7.69
CA ALA A 107 -4.32 3.16 -6.50
C ALA A 107 -3.40 2.72 -5.35
N ALA A 108 -2.97 1.46 -5.40
CA ALA A 108 -1.97 0.86 -4.53
C ALA A 108 -0.57 1.50 -4.59
N HIS A 109 -0.38 2.56 -5.39
CA HIS A 109 0.90 3.26 -5.50
C HIS A 109 1.03 4.50 -4.64
N ASP A 110 -0.05 5.08 -4.13
CA ASP A 110 0.06 6.30 -3.34
C ASP A 110 -0.63 6.25 -1.97
N GLN A 111 -1.58 5.34 -1.72
CA GLN A 111 -2.11 5.11 -0.35
C GLN A 111 -2.52 3.65 -0.14
N ASP A 112 -2.12 3.08 1.00
CA ASP A 112 -2.88 2.05 1.73
C ASP A 112 -3.32 0.77 1.01
N THR A 113 -2.60 0.29 -0.01
CA THR A 113 -2.65 -1.15 -0.27
C THR A 113 -1.55 -1.82 0.51
N PRO A 114 -1.85 -2.45 1.67
CA PRO A 114 -0.86 -3.25 2.33
C PRO A 114 -0.32 -4.25 1.32
N LEU A 115 1.02 -4.28 1.17
CA LEU A 115 1.72 -5.39 0.52
C LEU A 115 0.99 -6.68 0.89
N PRO A 116 0.71 -7.61 -0.04
CA PRO A 116 0.06 -8.87 0.32
C PRO A 116 0.94 -9.59 1.36
N GLY A 117 0.63 -9.40 2.65
CA GLY A 117 1.54 -9.67 3.77
C GLY A 117 1.47 -8.67 4.95
N SER A 118 1.17 -7.39 4.74
CA SER A 118 1.14 -6.33 5.77
C SER A 118 -0.26 -6.18 6.39
N LEU A 119 -0.60 -7.00 7.40
CA LEU A 119 -1.90 -6.88 8.09
C LEU A 119 -1.88 -5.88 9.26
N LEU A 120 -0.81 -5.09 9.43
CA LEU A 120 -0.55 -4.44 10.71
C LEU A 120 -0.52 -2.91 10.69
N GLY A 121 -0.69 -2.23 9.54
CA GLY A 121 -0.70 -0.76 9.49
C GLY A 121 0.53 -0.17 10.18
N LEU A 122 1.70 -0.67 9.79
CA LEU A 122 2.96 -0.42 10.48
C LEU A 122 3.63 0.84 9.98
N THR A 123 4.09 1.68 10.90
CA THR A 123 4.91 2.84 10.58
C THR A 123 6.35 2.57 10.99
N LEU A 124 7.27 2.68 10.05
CA LEU A 124 8.71 2.64 10.32
C LEU A 124 9.22 3.99 10.84
N GLU A 125 10.20 3.97 11.73
CA GLU A 125 10.84 5.18 12.22
C GLU A 125 12.34 4.93 12.25
N TRP A 126 13.10 5.72 11.50
CA TRP A 126 14.56 5.66 11.49
C TRP A 126 15.10 6.43 12.70
N LYS A 127 16.06 5.83 13.42
CA LYS A 127 16.73 6.45 14.56
C LYS A 127 18.21 6.64 14.24
N THR A 128 18.64 7.89 14.27
CA THR A 128 20.05 8.28 14.21
C THR A 128 20.34 9.30 15.30
N THR A 129 21.53 9.23 15.92
CA THR A 129 21.97 10.26 16.86
C THR A 129 22.44 11.54 16.18
N ASP A 130 22.69 11.51 14.86
CA ASP A 130 23.21 12.62 14.07
C ASP A 130 22.21 13.05 12.99
N LEU A 131 21.20 13.82 13.40
CA LEU A 131 20.22 14.44 12.49
C LEU A 131 20.87 15.64 11.73
N PRO A 132 20.71 15.76 10.40
CA PRO A 132 21.04 16.98 9.67
C PRO A 132 20.29 18.20 10.23
N ALA A 133 20.91 19.38 10.15
CA ALA A 133 20.43 20.60 10.82
C ALA A 133 19.05 21.11 10.34
N ASP A 134 18.60 20.61 9.19
CA ASP A 134 17.35 20.93 8.51
C ASP A 134 16.28 19.83 8.61
N MET A 135 16.54 18.77 9.37
CA MET A 135 15.60 17.67 9.57
C MET A 135 15.07 17.64 11.01
N GLU A 136 13.75 17.50 11.13
CA GLU A 136 13.08 17.32 12.41
C GLU A 136 12.80 15.84 12.65
N SER A 137 12.95 15.39 13.89
CA SER A 137 12.58 14.05 14.32
C SER A 137 11.56 14.13 15.44
N THR A 138 10.55 13.26 15.41
CA THR A 138 9.61 13.06 16.53
C THR A 138 10.28 12.35 17.72
N PHE A 139 11.56 11.96 17.60
CA PHE A 139 12.38 11.41 18.67
C PHE A 139 12.85 12.50 19.63
N ASP A 140 12.31 12.50 20.86
CA ASP A 140 12.87 13.26 21.98
C ASP A 140 13.62 12.31 22.95
N PRO A 141 14.96 12.34 23.00
CA PRO A 141 15.76 11.49 23.90
C PRO A 141 15.50 11.76 25.39
N ARG A 142 14.78 12.83 25.75
CA ARG A 142 14.36 13.14 27.13
C ARG A 142 12.98 12.58 27.47
N LEU A 143 12.08 12.41 26.49
CA LEU A 143 10.77 11.75 26.65
C LEU A 143 10.85 10.22 26.47
N ASP A 144 11.82 9.71 25.71
CA ASP A 144 12.08 8.28 25.48
C ASP A 144 12.77 7.57 26.69
N ARG A 145 12.66 8.14 27.90
CA ARG A 145 13.00 7.49 29.19
C ARG A 145 11.81 6.75 29.82
N ALA A 146 10.63 6.79 29.21
CA ALA A 146 9.46 6.06 29.66
C ALA A 146 9.63 4.57 29.32
N GLY A 147 9.86 3.75 30.35
CA GLY A 147 10.28 2.35 30.26
C GLY A 147 9.29 1.36 29.63
N ASP A 148 9.56 0.08 29.86
CA ASP A 148 8.98 -1.09 29.22
C ASP A 148 7.47 -1.34 29.56
N ASP A 149 6.57 -0.41 29.22
CA ASP A 149 5.13 -0.62 29.40
C ASP A 149 4.49 -1.21 28.11
N PRO A 150 3.92 -2.42 28.18
CA PRO A 150 3.28 -3.10 27.04
C PRO A 150 1.98 -2.45 26.56
N ARG A 151 1.43 -1.47 27.30
CA ARG A 151 0.32 -0.63 26.86
C ARG A 151 0.79 0.68 26.24
N HIS A 152 1.94 1.21 26.66
CA HIS A 152 2.54 2.45 26.16
C HIS A 152 4.08 2.44 26.31
N GLY A 153 4.85 2.07 25.28
CA GLY A 153 6.31 2.09 25.38
C GLY A 153 7.05 1.08 24.52
N ARG A 154 8.35 0.90 24.80
CA ARG A 154 9.23 -0.12 24.20
C ARG A 154 8.82 -1.50 24.73
N THR A 155 8.49 -2.45 23.84
CA THR A 155 8.19 -3.83 24.26
C THR A 155 9.46 -4.65 24.18
N ILE A 156 10.37 -4.56 25.16
CA ILE A 156 11.68 -5.22 25.03
C ILE A 156 11.86 -6.44 25.95
N THR A 157 11.16 -6.56 27.08
CA THR A 157 11.66 -7.53 28.10
C THR A 157 10.64 -8.41 28.85
N HIS A 158 9.35 -8.05 28.95
CA HIS A 158 8.45 -8.73 29.90
C HIS A 158 7.19 -9.39 29.31
N ASP A 159 6.97 -9.38 27.99
CA ASP A 159 5.86 -10.14 27.39
C ASP A 159 6.31 -11.57 27.04
N PRO A 160 5.69 -12.63 27.61
CA PRO A 160 5.99 -14.01 27.24
C PRO A 160 5.80 -14.29 25.75
N ALA A 161 4.86 -13.60 25.08
CA ALA A 161 4.63 -13.76 23.65
C ALA A 161 5.78 -13.19 22.81
N TRP A 162 6.46 -12.16 23.30
CA TRP A 162 7.67 -11.61 22.66
C TRP A 162 8.83 -12.60 22.79
N ALA A 163 9.04 -13.17 23.97
CA ALA A 163 10.08 -14.19 24.17
C ALA A 163 9.87 -15.41 23.26
N GLU A 164 8.62 -15.86 23.09
CA GLU A 164 8.29 -16.93 22.16
C GLU A 164 8.51 -16.52 20.68
N ALA A 165 8.15 -15.29 20.30
CA ALA A 165 8.39 -14.77 18.96
C ALA A 165 9.88 -14.71 18.61
N VAL A 166 10.73 -14.26 19.55
CA VAL A 166 12.18 -14.26 19.39
C VAL A 166 12.71 -15.68 19.17
N LEU A 167 12.23 -16.67 19.93
CA LEU A 167 12.62 -18.06 19.73
C LEU A 167 12.19 -18.62 18.37
N ARG A 168 11.02 -18.22 17.87
CA ARG A 168 10.55 -18.62 16.52
C ARG A 168 11.38 -18.00 15.42
N LEU A 169 11.69 -16.71 15.52
CA LEU A 169 12.53 -16.00 14.57
C LEU A 169 13.96 -16.55 14.55
N ASP A 170 14.52 -16.87 15.72
CA ASP A 170 15.85 -17.49 15.83
C ASP A 170 15.90 -18.91 15.22
N ALA A 171 14.75 -19.59 15.13
CA ALA A 171 14.64 -20.87 14.46
C ALA A 171 14.44 -20.76 12.94
N ASP A 172 14.25 -19.56 12.38
CA ASP A 172 13.96 -19.33 10.97
C ASP A 172 15.25 -18.98 10.18
N PRO A 173 15.74 -19.87 9.30
CA PRO A 173 16.94 -19.62 8.49
C PRO A 173 16.77 -18.47 7.50
N GLU A 174 15.54 -18.22 7.02
CA GLU A 174 15.24 -17.12 6.10
C GLU A 174 15.38 -15.79 6.81
N PHE A 175 14.85 -15.71 8.04
CA PHE A 175 15.01 -14.54 8.90
C PHE A 175 16.49 -14.22 9.14
N HIS A 176 17.32 -15.21 9.46
CA HIS A 176 18.77 -14.99 9.66
C HIS A 176 19.48 -14.49 8.41
N ARG A 177 19.14 -15.01 7.23
CA ARG A 177 19.71 -14.56 5.96
C ARG A 177 19.43 -13.06 5.74
N ARG A 178 18.19 -12.64 5.93
CA ARG A 178 17.78 -11.24 5.78
C ARG A 178 18.31 -10.34 6.90
N ARG A 179 18.34 -10.86 8.13
CA ARG A 179 18.92 -10.15 9.28
C ARG A 179 20.40 -9.85 9.08
N ALA A 180 21.13 -10.76 8.43
CA ALA A 180 22.54 -10.59 8.11
C ALA A 180 22.77 -9.54 7.01
N SER A 181 21.86 -9.40 6.03
CA SER A 181 22.01 -8.41 4.96
C SER A 181 21.89 -6.97 5.48
N ILE A 182 21.12 -6.75 6.56
CA ILE A 182 20.97 -5.42 7.18
C ILE A 182 22.04 -5.07 8.24
N GLY A 183 23.04 -5.93 8.49
CA GLY A 183 24.20 -5.61 9.34
C GLY A 183 23.90 -5.38 10.83
N ASP A 184 24.58 -4.44 11.49
CA ASP A 184 24.44 -4.20 12.93
C ASP A 184 23.29 -3.25 13.32
N VAL A 185 22.40 -2.93 12.37
CA VAL A 185 21.24 -2.04 12.61
C VAL A 185 20.39 -2.58 13.77
N GLY A 186 20.19 -1.75 14.80
CA GLY A 186 19.35 -2.10 15.95
C GLY A 186 17.88 -2.09 15.57
N LEU A 187 17.11 -3.10 15.99
CA LEU A 187 15.67 -3.21 15.68
C LEU A 187 14.86 -3.07 16.95
N HIS A 188 13.86 -2.18 16.95
CA HIS A 188 12.99 -1.95 18.09
C HIS A 188 11.52 -2.01 17.69
N LEU A 189 10.67 -2.48 18.58
CA LEU A 189 9.22 -2.39 18.44
C LEU A 189 8.67 -1.39 19.47
N LYS A 190 7.80 -0.50 19.01
CA LYS A 190 7.05 0.44 19.85
C LYS A 190 5.57 0.30 19.58
N VAL A 191 4.76 0.30 20.63
CA VAL A 191 3.29 0.24 20.51
C VAL A 191 2.73 1.65 20.68
N ARG A 192 1.93 2.12 19.73
CA ARG A 192 1.31 3.46 19.76
C ARG A 192 -0.15 3.42 19.31
N GLU A 193 -0.94 4.39 19.72
CA GLU A 193 -2.25 4.65 19.09
C GLU A 193 -1.99 5.18 17.68
N ALA A 194 -2.79 4.72 16.70
CA ALA A 194 -2.55 5.01 15.30
C ALA A 194 -2.71 6.52 15.03
N GLU A 195 -1.59 7.19 14.79
CA GLU A 195 -1.54 8.46 14.06
C GLU A 195 -0.77 8.16 12.78
N GLU A 196 -1.34 8.57 11.65
CA GLU A 196 -0.68 8.54 10.34
C GLU A 196 0.66 9.28 10.46
N MET A 197 1.74 8.55 10.26
CA MET A 197 3.08 9.13 10.24
C MET A 197 3.71 8.78 8.89
N GLU A 198 3.99 9.81 8.12
CA GLU A 198 4.68 9.69 6.84
C GLU A 198 6.15 9.36 7.05
N LEU A 199 6.62 8.33 6.34
CA LEU A 199 8.03 7.96 6.27
C LEU A 199 8.75 8.97 5.39
N THR A 200 9.62 9.79 5.98
CA THR A 200 10.51 10.62 5.17
C THR A 200 11.76 9.83 4.79
N PRO A 201 12.09 9.68 3.50
CA PRO A 201 13.33 9.02 3.09
C PRO A 201 14.54 9.79 3.65
N TRP A 202 15.46 9.06 4.30
CA TRP A 202 16.65 9.64 4.94
C TRP A 202 17.80 9.78 3.94
N PRO A 203 18.68 10.79 4.06
CA PRO A 203 19.60 11.17 2.99
C PRO A 203 20.82 10.25 2.76
N SER A 204 21.14 9.28 3.64
CA SER A 204 22.19 8.27 3.36
C SER A 204 22.16 7.02 4.26
N GLU A 205 22.52 5.87 3.70
CA GLU A 205 22.52 4.53 4.33
C GLU A 205 23.50 4.37 5.51
N ASP A 206 24.61 5.11 5.50
CA ASP A 206 25.70 4.98 6.49
C ASP A 206 25.39 5.60 7.87
N GLN A 207 24.19 6.15 8.05
CA GLN A 207 23.81 6.93 9.24
C GLN A 207 22.70 6.28 10.08
N VAL A 208 22.28 5.05 9.74
CA VAL A 208 21.21 4.33 10.44
C VAL A 208 21.79 3.42 11.52
N ASP A 209 21.70 3.86 12.79
CA ASP A 209 22.10 3.06 13.94
C ASP A 209 20.97 2.15 14.43
N ASP A 210 19.72 2.62 14.35
CA ASP A 210 18.54 1.95 14.90
C ASP A 210 17.30 2.17 14.01
N VAL A 211 16.39 1.19 13.97
CA VAL A 211 15.08 1.28 13.31
C VAL A 211 14.01 0.85 14.29
N VAL A 212 12.92 1.61 14.35
CA VAL A 212 11.76 1.33 15.21
C VAL A 212 10.55 1.08 14.34
N LEU A 213 9.87 -0.03 14.59
CA LEU A 213 8.55 -0.27 14.04
C LEU A 213 7.50 0.14 15.07
N SER A 214 6.65 1.09 14.71
CA SER A 214 5.47 1.47 15.46
C SER A 214 4.31 0.56 15.05
N VAL A 215 3.76 -0.18 16.02
CA VAL A 215 2.67 -1.14 15.85
C VAL A 215 1.41 -0.60 16.55
N PRO A 216 0.23 -0.60 15.92
CA PRO A 216 -0.99 -0.10 16.53
C PRO A 216 -1.40 -0.89 17.78
N VAL A 217 -1.88 -0.19 18.83
CA VAL A 217 -2.42 -0.83 20.05
C VAL A 217 -3.49 -1.89 19.72
N ALA A 218 -4.30 -1.65 18.68
CA ALA A 218 -5.34 -2.58 18.23
C ALA A 218 -4.78 -3.95 17.81
N ALA A 219 -3.59 -3.99 17.21
CA ALA A 219 -2.92 -5.24 16.82
C ALA A 219 -2.53 -6.10 18.04
N PHE A 220 -2.32 -5.49 19.21
CA PHE A 220 -2.01 -6.20 20.46
C PHE A 220 -3.23 -6.72 21.22
N THR A 221 -4.43 -6.41 20.76
CA THR A 221 -5.68 -7.00 21.28
C THR A 221 -6.03 -8.34 20.64
N ALA A 222 -5.27 -8.78 19.63
CA ALA A 222 -5.46 -10.04 18.94
C ALA A 222 -5.14 -11.25 19.84
N LYS A 223 -5.85 -12.37 19.62
CA LYS A 223 -5.65 -13.63 20.37
C LYS A 223 -4.26 -14.25 20.20
N ASP A 224 -3.56 -13.94 19.11
CA ASP A 224 -2.24 -14.49 18.80
C ASP A 224 -1.16 -13.41 18.68
N ARG A 225 -0.70 -12.94 19.84
CA ARG A 225 0.30 -11.88 19.92
C ARG A 225 1.69 -12.35 19.48
N VAL A 226 1.99 -13.65 19.58
CA VAL A 226 3.27 -14.22 19.13
C VAL A 226 3.39 -14.06 17.62
N ASP A 227 2.36 -14.45 16.88
CA ASP A 227 2.35 -14.32 15.42
C ASP A 227 2.40 -12.86 14.97
N VAL A 228 1.76 -11.94 15.70
CA VAL A 228 1.87 -10.50 15.43
C VAL A 228 3.32 -10.02 15.58
N TYR A 229 4.02 -10.41 16.65
CA TYR A 229 5.43 -10.04 16.85
C TYR A 229 6.36 -10.63 15.78
N VAL A 230 6.20 -11.91 15.44
CA VAL A 230 7.02 -12.57 14.39
C VAL A 230 6.85 -11.84 13.06
N ARG A 231 5.60 -11.53 12.68
CA ARG A 231 5.29 -10.85 11.44
C ARG A 231 5.82 -9.42 11.41
N ALA A 232 5.60 -8.66 12.48
CA ALA A 232 6.09 -7.29 12.61
C ALA A 232 7.61 -7.20 12.46
N VAL A 233 8.37 -8.10 13.11
CA VAL A 233 9.84 -8.12 13.02
C VAL A 233 10.32 -8.57 11.64
N ALA A 234 9.68 -9.57 11.04
CA ALA A 234 10.02 -10.03 9.69
C ALA A 234 9.77 -8.93 8.64
N GLU A 235 8.67 -8.19 8.78
CA GLU A 235 8.31 -7.06 7.93
C GLU A 235 9.29 -5.90 8.11
N LEU A 236 9.64 -5.55 9.34
CA LEU A 236 10.68 -4.56 9.65
C LEU A 236 12.02 -4.91 8.98
N VAL A 237 12.47 -6.17 9.08
CA VAL A 237 13.74 -6.59 8.43
C VAL A 237 13.66 -6.48 6.92
N LEU A 238 12.53 -6.91 6.33
CA LEU A 238 12.33 -6.83 4.88
C LEU A 238 12.32 -5.37 4.39
N THR A 239 11.58 -4.49 5.05
CA THR A 239 11.50 -3.10 4.60
C THR A 239 12.83 -2.37 4.79
N VAL A 240 13.58 -2.66 5.86
CA VAL A 240 14.94 -2.12 6.03
C VAL A 240 15.87 -2.65 4.94
N GLN A 241 15.78 -3.93 4.61
CA GLN A 241 16.55 -4.55 3.54
C GLN A 241 16.27 -3.89 2.17
N GLU A 242 14.99 -3.71 1.82
CA GLU A 242 14.54 -3.06 0.58
C GLU A 242 14.96 -1.59 0.53
N THR A 243 14.79 -0.86 1.63
CA THR A 243 15.15 0.57 1.71
C THR A 243 16.65 0.79 1.58
N LEU A 244 17.47 -0.14 2.09
CA LEU A 244 18.93 -0.10 1.94
C LEU A 244 19.41 -0.69 0.59
N GLY A 245 18.50 -1.13 -0.29
CA GLY A 245 18.86 -1.71 -1.59
C GLY A 245 19.70 -2.99 -1.51
N ARG A 246 19.47 -3.84 -0.50
CA ARG A 246 20.28 -5.06 -0.27
C ARG A 246 19.50 -6.32 -0.63
N ASP A 247 20.05 -7.16 -1.50
CA ASP A 247 19.47 -8.47 -1.89
C ASP A 247 19.70 -9.59 -0.86
#